data_AF-E6WL66-F1
#
_entry.id   AF-E6WL66-F1
#
_cell.length_a   1.000
_cell.length_b   1.000
_cell.length_c   1.000
_cell.angle_alpha   90.00
_cell.angle_beta   90.00
_cell.angle_gamma   90.00
#
_symmetry.space_group_name_H-M   'P 1'
#
loop_
_entity.id
_entity.type
_entity.pdbx_description
1 polymer ?
#
loop_
_entity_poly.entity_id
_entity_poly.type
_entity_poly.pdbx_seq_one_letter_code
_entity_poly.pdbx_strand_id
1 'polypeptide(L)'
;MTAGISVWVPVISAGAGILGALGSLWLSHIFITKREKRASEEKMNRERYLIASELVFLLEQFAINCELVTRDTGKTEGLRRVPFIERPIINFDTVSGDWRTLRTELMYGIRQLPVLQGDAEGAMALAYGLEESLQKYDAFSERRYRY
;
A
#
# COMPACT_ATOMS: atom_id res chain seq x y z
N MET A 1 -64.91 1.22 53.69
CA MET A 1 -63.49 1.52 53.99
C MET A 1 -62.71 1.27 52.73
N THR A 2 -62.01 2.30 52.27
CA THR A 2 -61.52 2.49 50.90
C THR A 2 -60.39 1.55 50.48
N ALA A 3 -60.41 1.25 49.17
CA ALA A 3 -59.42 0.55 48.36
C ALA A 3 -57.96 0.77 48.79
N GLY A 4 -57.27 -0.34 49.09
CA GLY A 4 -55.83 -0.36 49.38
C GLY A 4 -55.02 -1.14 48.36
N ILE A 5 -55.56 -1.39 47.17
CA ILE A 5 -54.86 -2.10 46.09
C ILE A 5 -54.85 -1.20 44.86
N SER A 6 -53.67 -1.05 44.26
CA SER A 6 -53.48 -0.60 42.87
C SER A 6 -53.34 0.92 42.60
N VAL A 7 -52.54 1.65 43.39
CA VAL A 7 -51.96 2.94 42.92
C VAL A 7 -50.47 2.82 42.61
N TRP A 8 -49.74 1.92 43.29
CA TRP A 8 -48.31 1.69 43.02
C TRP A 8 -48.03 0.72 41.85
N VAL A 9 -48.95 -0.19 41.56
CA VAL A 9 -48.81 -1.18 40.47
C VAL A 9 -48.70 -0.52 39.09
N PRO A 10 -49.51 0.49 38.71
CA PRO A 10 -49.41 1.16 37.41
C PRO A 10 -48.10 1.96 37.25
N VAL A 11 -47.59 2.58 38.31
CA VAL A 11 -46.36 3.39 38.27
C VAL A 11 -45.12 2.53 38.11
N ILE A 12 -45.07 1.39 38.82
CA ILE A 12 -43.95 0.44 38.73
C ILE A 12 -43.93 -0.25 37.36
N SER A 13 -45.11 -0.61 36.82
CA SER A 13 -45.20 -1.26 35.50
C SER A 13 -44.97 -0.29 34.34
N ALA A 14 -45.40 0.97 34.43
CA ALA A 14 -45.08 2.00 33.43
C ALA A 14 -43.60 2.41 33.45
N GLY A 15 -42.99 2.54 34.63
CA GLY A 15 -41.57 2.85 34.79
C GLY A 15 -40.65 1.71 34.31
N ALA A 16 -41.02 0.46 34.55
CA ALA A 16 -40.30 -0.71 34.07
C ALA A 16 -40.34 -0.85 32.53
N GLY A 17 -41.47 -0.51 31.89
CA GLY A 17 -41.61 -0.57 30.43
C GLY A 17 -40.74 0.44 29.68
N ILE A 18 -40.65 1.68 30.17
CA ILE A 18 -39.86 2.75 29.55
C ILE A 18 -38.35 2.48 29.71
N LEU A 19 -37.90 2.02 30.88
CA LEU A 19 -36.50 1.65 31.11
C LEU A 19 -36.09 0.40 30.31
N GLY A 20 -36.98 -0.58 30.17
CA GLY A 20 -36.74 -1.77 29.34
C GLY A 20 -36.63 -1.44 27.85
N ALA A 21 -37.48 -0.55 27.33
CA ALA A 21 -37.43 -0.10 25.94
C ALA A 21 -36.16 0.72 25.63
N LEU A 22 -35.78 1.67 26.50
CA LEU A 22 -34.56 2.46 26.30
C LEU A 22 -33.29 1.63 26.50
N GLY A 23 -33.27 0.70 27.45
CA GLY A 23 -32.15 -0.20 27.68
C GLY A 23 -31.92 -1.18 26.51
N SER A 24 -32.98 -1.71 25.92
CA SER A 24 -32.88 -2.60 24.75
C SER A 24 -32.44 -1.86 23.49
N LEU A 25 -32.87 -0.61 23.28
CA LEU A 25 -32.37 0.28 22.23
C LEU A 25 -30.88 0.61 22.40
N TRP A 26 -30.45 0.92 23.61
CA TRP A 26 -29.05 1.24 23.92
C TRP A 26 -28.11 0.03 23.70
N LEU A 27 -28.52 -1.16 24.15
CA LEU A 27 -27.80 -2.40 23.87
C LEU A 27 -27.74 -2.69 22.36
N SER A 28 -28.85 -2.55 21.64
CA SER A 28 -28.90 -2.74 20.19
C SER A 28 -27.95 -1.79 19.48
N HIS A 29 -27.90 -0.52 19.87
CA HIS A 29 -26.98 0.46 19.33
C HIS A 29 -25.51 0.09 19.59
N ILE A 30 -25.18 -0.45 20.77
CA ILE A 30 -23.82 -0.94 21.07
C ILE A 30 -23.45 -2.15 20.22
N PHE A 31 -24.38 -3.09 20.01
CA PHE A 31 -24.12 -4.25 19.16
C PHE A 31 -23.97 -3.87 17.68
N ILE A 32 -24.77 -2.91 17.20
CA ILE A 32 -24.66 -2.35 15.84
C ILE A 32 -23.30 -1.67 15.68
N THR A 33 -22.94 -0.75 16.57
CA THR A 33 -21.63 -0.07 16.52
C THR A 33 -20.45 -1.03 16.65
N LYS A 34 -20.55 -2.09 17.45
CA LYS A 34 -19.51 -3.14 17.53
C LYS A 34 -19.42 -3.97 16.24
N ARG A 35 -20.55 -4.30 15.61
CA ARG A 35 -20.57 -5.01 14.32
C ARG A 35 -20.01 -4.14 13.21
N GLU A 36 -20.36 -2.86 13.18
CA GLU A 36 -19.82 -1.89 12.24
C GLU A 36 -18.32 -1.73 12.39
N LYS A 37 -17.81 -1.63 13.63
CA LYS A 37 -16.37 -1.61 13.90
C LYS A 37 -15.66 -2.87 13.44
N ARG A 38 -16.19 -4.06 13.75
CA ARG A 38 -15.59 -5.33 13.29
C ARG A 38 -15.62 -5.48 11.77
N ALA A 39 -16.74 -5.15 11.13
CA ALA A 39 -16.85 -5.17 9.67
C ALA A 39 -15.88 -4.17 9.02
N SER A 40 -15.70 -2.99 9.64
CA SER A 40 -14.70 -2.00 9.21
C SER A 40 -13.26 -2.50 9.38
N GLU A 41 -12.95 -3.16 10.50
CA GLU A 41 -11.61 -3.73 10.76
C GLU A 41 -11.30 -4.90 9.82
N GLU A 42 -12.27 -5.80 9.57
CA GLU A 42 -12.13 -6.89 8.61
C GLU A 42 -11.95 -6.36 7.19
N LYS A 43 -12.70 -5.32 6.80
CA LYS A 43 -12.55 -4.66 5.50
C LYS A 43 -11.16 -4.03 5.37
N MET A 44 -10.70 -3.30 6.38
CA MET A 44 -9.36 -2.70 6.40
C MET A 44 -8.25 -3.76 6.34
N ASN A 45 -8.41 -4.89 7.03
CA ASN A 45 -7.44 -5.98 6.97
C ASN A 45 -7.42 -6.64 5.59
N ARG A 46 -8.58 -6.87 4.96
CA ARG A 46 -8.65 -7.37 3.59
C ARG A 46 -7.97 -6.42 2.60
N GLU A 47 -8.23 -5.12 2.72
CA GLU A 47 -7.58 -4.10 1.89
C GLU A 47 -6.05 -4.10 2.09
N ARG A 48 -5.57 -4.22 3.33
CA ARG A 48 -4.13 -4.36 3.63
C ARG A 48 -3.52 -5.60 2.99
N TYR A 49 -4.20 -6.74 3.03
CA TYR A 49 -3.69 -7.97 2.41
C TYR A 49 -3.62 -7.85 0.88
N LEU A 50 -4.61 -7.22 0.25
CA LEU A 50 -4.60 -6.97 -1.19
C LEU A 50 -3.43 -6.07 -1.58
N ILE A 51 -3.32 -4.89 -0.95
CA ILE A 51 -2.21 -3.95 -1.16
C ILE A 51 -0.87 -4.65 -0.94
N ALA A 52 -0.73 -5.43 0.14
CA ALA A 52 0.50 -6.15 0.43
C ALA A 52 0.85 -7.17 -0.67
N SER A 53 -0.13 -7.96 -1.13
CA SER A 53 0.11 -8.97 -2.16
C SER A 53 0.52 -8.34 -3.50
N GLU A 54 -0.20 -7.30 -3.95
CA GLU A 54 0.11 -6.61 -5.20
C GLU A 54 1.47 -5.90 -5.13
N LEU A 55 1.76 -5.26 -4.00
CA LEU A 55 3.03 -4.59 -3.77
C LEU A 55 4.21 -5.58 -3.77
N VAL A 56 4.06 -6.74 -3.13
CA VAL A 56 5.11 -7.77 -3.10
C VAL A 56 5.42 -8.25 -4.51
N PHE A 57 4.41 -8.59 -5.31
CA PHE A 57 4.63 -9.04 -6.70
C PHE A 57 5.28 -7.95 -7.56
N LEU A 58 4.85 -6.69 -7.41
CA LEU A 58 5.43 -5.57 -8.13
C LEU A 58 6.91 -5.38 -7.77
N LEU A 59 7.25 -5.40 -6.48
CA LEU A 59 8.62 -5.25 -6.01
C LEU A 59 9.51 -6.42 -6.43
N GLU A 60 8.98 -7.64 -6.39
CA GLU A 60 9.70 -8.83 -6.83
C GLU A 60 9.98 -8.80 -8.33
N GLN A 61 8.98 -8.44 -9.14
CA GLN A 61 9.17 -8.28 -10.59
C GLN A 61 10.19 -7.18 -10.91
N PHE A 62 10.15 -6.06 -10.18
CA PHE A 62 11.14 -4.99 -10.33
C PHE A 62 12.54 -5.51 -9.99
N ALA A 63 12.72 -6.19 -8.86
CA ALA A 63 14.02 -6.74 -8.45
C ALA A 63 14.58 -7.76 -9.45
N ILE A 64 13.73 -8.65 -9.99
CA ILE A 64 14.12 -9.60 -11.04
C ILE A 64 14.63 -8.85 -12.28
N ASN A 65 13.90 -7.80 -12.70
CA ASN A 65 14.32 -7.04 -13.87
C ASN A 65 15.61 -6.23 -13.63
N CYS A 66 15.84 -5.73 -12.40
CA CYS A 66 17.13 -5.14 -12.02
C CYS A 66 18.26 -6.17 -12.17
N GLU A 67 18.06 -7.40 -11.67
CA GLU A 67 19.04 -8.48 -11.80
C GLU A 67 19.38 -8.78 -13.27
N LEU A 68 18.38 -8.80 -14.15
CA LEU A 68 18.61 -8.95 -15.59
C LEU A 68 19.48 -7.82 -16.17
N VAL A 69 19.29 -6.58 -15.71
CA VAL A 69 20.14 -5.44 -16.11
C VAL A 69 21.57 -5.59 -15.61
N THR A 70 21.80 -6.10 -14.40
CA THR A 70 23.16 -6.35 -13.89
C THR A 70 23.96 -7.35 -14.74
N ARG A 71 23.26 -8.21 -15.46
CA ARG A 71 23.86 -9.21 -16.37
C ARG A 71 23.95 -8.71 -17.81
N ASP A 72 23.35 -7.57 -18.14
CA ASP A 72 23.36 -7.03 -19.48
C ASP A 72 24.75 -6.52 -19.86
N THR A 73 25.40 -7.22 -20.79
CA THR A 73 26.67 -6.80 -21.38
C THR A 73 26.49 -5.89 -22.59
N GLY A 74 25.24 -5.63 -22.99
CA GLY A 74 24.89 -4.92 -24.21
C GLY A 74 25.11 -5.75 -25.47
N LYS A 75 24.51 -5.26 -26.56
CA LYS A 75 24.69 -5.76 -27.91
C LYS A 75 25.39 -4.70 -28.74
N THR A 76 26.35 -5.11 -29.56
CA THR A 76 26.99 -4.20 -30.52
C THR A 76 26.07 -3.99 -31.71
N GLU A 77 25.67 -2.75 -31.94
CA GLU A 77 24.91 -2.30 -33.10
C GLU A 77 25.72 -1.24 -33.86
N GLY A 78 26.32 -1.67 -34.97
CA GLY A 78 27.26 -0.86 -35.74
C GLY A 78 28.52 -0.54 -34.94
N LEU A 79 28.76 0.75 -34.70
CA LEU A 79 29.90 1.26 -33.91
C LEU A 79 29.55 1.50 -32.43
N ARG A 80 28.31 1.23 -32.01
CA ARG A 80 27.81 1.54 -30.67
C ARG A 80 27.39 0.27 -29.94
N ARG A 81 27.54 0.26 -28.62
CA ARG A 81 26.98 -0.79 -27.76
C ARG A 81 25.66 -0.29 -27.17
N VAL A 82 24.57 -1.01 -27.44
CA VAL A 82 23.22 -0.67 -26.97
C VAL A 82 22.74 -1.70 -25.94
N PRO A 83 21.93 -1.31 -24.95
CA PRO A 83 21.43 -2.24 -23.95
C PRO A 83 20.52 -3.28 -24.61
N PHE A 84 20.67 -4.55 -24.20
CA PHE A 84 19.79 -5.63 -24.63
C PHE A 84 18.57 -5.75 -23.72
N ILE A 85 18.76 -5.46 -22.42
CA ILE A 85 17.69 -5.47 -21.43
C ILE A 85 17.20 -4.04 -21.21
N GLU A 86 15.89 -3.84 -21.34
CA GLU A 86 15.25 -2.55 -21.07
C GLU A 86 15.37 -2.16 -19.59
N ARG A 87 15.20 -0.87 -19.32
CA ARG A 87 15.24 -0.35 -17.95
C ARG A 87 13.97 -0.80 -17.22
N PRO A 88 14.07 -1.43 -16.04
CA PRO A 88 12.89 -1.73 -15.24
C PRO A 88 12.24 -0.43 -14.77
N ILE A 89 10.92 -0.30 -14.88
CA ILE A 89 10.18 0.86 -14.41
C ILE A 89 9.33 0.44 -13.24
N ILE A 90 9.50 1.09 -12.09
CA ILE A 90 8.62 0.88 -10.94
C ILE A 90 7.44 1.85 -11.02
N ASN A 91 6.22 1.31 -11.10
CA ASN A 91 4.99 2.12 -11.15
C ASN A 91 3.94 1.63 -10.15
N PHE A 92 3.79 2.37 -9.05
CA PHE A 92 2.85 2.07 -7.99
C PHE A 92 1.40 2.46 -8.31
N ASP A 93 1.12 3.15 -9.41
CA ASP A 93 -0.26 3.46 -9.84
C ASP A 93 -1.05 2.20 -10.21
N THR A 94 -0.33 1.09 -10.45
CA THR A 94 -0.91 -0.23 -10.73
C THR A 94 -1.40 -0.97 -9.47
N VAL A 95 -0.97 -0.54 -8.27
CA VAL A 95 -1.39 -1.14 -7.00
C VAL A 95 -2.69 -0.51 -6.54
N SER A 96 -3.70 -1.34 -6.39
CA SER A 96 -5.03 -0.95 -5.95
C SER A 96 -5.10 -0.83 -4.42
N GLY A 97 -5.94 0.09 -3.93
CA GLY A 97 -6.25 0.24 -2.52
C GLY A 97 -5.84 1.57 -1.89
N ASP A 98 -6.31 1.80 -0.66
CA ASP A 98 -5.98 3.02 0.08
C ASP A 98 -4.62 2.89 0.78
N TRP A 99 -3.62 3.58 0.23
CA TRP A 99 -2.28 3.69 0.77
C TRP A 99 -2.24 4.21 2.22
N ARG A 100 -3.26 4.93 2.69
CA ARG A 100 -3.36 5.39 4.09
C ARG A 100 -3.50 4.26 5.10
N THR A 101 -3.82 3.05 4.64
CA THR A 101 -3.93 1.87 5.51
C THR A 101 -2.56 1.30 5.91
N LEU A 102 -1.48 1.67 5.18
CA LEU A 102 -0.11 1.27 5.46
C LEU A 102 0.52 2.13 6.56
N ARG A 103 1.55 1.60 7.21
CA ARG A 103 2.33 2.39 8.16
C ARG A 103 3.13 3.47 7.43
N THR A 104 3.37 4.59 8.10
CA THR A 104 4.07 5.75 7.53
C THR A 104 5.48 5.42 7.04
N GLU A 105 6.22 4.54 7.71
CA GLU A 105 7.58 4.18 7.28
C GLU A 105 7.57 3.40 5.97
N LEU A 106 6.58 2.50 5.79
CA LEU A 106 6.40 1.75 4.56
C LEU A 106 5.99 2.68 3.42
N MET A 107 5.05 3.59 3.69
CA MET A 107 4.65 4.60 2.69
C MET A 107 5.84 5.44 2.24
N TYR A 108 6.66 5.91 3.18
CA TYR A 108 7.87 6.67 2.85
C TYR A 108 8.83 5.85 2.00
N GLY A 109 9.17 4.63 2.42
CA GLY A 109 10.07 3.75 1.67
C GLY A 109 9.58 3.46 0.26
N ILE A 110 8.29 3.14 0.10
CA ILE A 110 7.67 2.88 -1.20
C ILE A 110 7.72 4.13 -2.09
N ARG A 111 7.38 5.30 -1.54
CA ARG A 111 7.40 6.57 -2.28
C ARG A 111 8.81 7.05 -2.60
N GLN A 112 9.83 6.57 -1.90
CA GLN A 112 11.23 6.88 -2.16
C GLN A 112 11.80 6.10 -3.35
N LEU A 113 11.29 4.90 -3.64
CA LEU A 113 11.83 4.03 -4.71
C LEU A 113 11.88 4.69 -6.10
N PRO A 114 10.83 5.39 -6.58
CA PRO A 114 10.88 6.07 -7.88
C PRO A 114 11.91 7.22 -7.91
N VAL A 115 12.14 7.86 -6.76
CA VAL A 115 13.15 8.93 -6.64
C VAL A 115 14.56 8.34 -6.76
N LEU A 116 14.83 7.21 -6.09
CA LEU A 116 16.10 6.49 -6.20
C LEU A 116 16.34 5.97 -7.61
N GLN A 117 15.28 5.46 -8.27
CA GLN A 117 15.36 5.06 -9.68
C GLN A 117 15.70 6.26 -10.57
N GLY A 118 15.05 7.41 -10.38
CA GLY A 118 15.35 8.62 -11.14
C GLY A 118 16.79 9.11 -11.01
N ASP A 119 17.37 9.00 -9.81
CA ASP A 119 18.79 9.31 -9.58
C ASP A 119 19.73 8.35 -10.30
N ALA A 120 19.45 7.05 -10.23
CA ALA A 120 20.18 6.02 -10.98
C ALA A 120 20.11 6.27 -12.50
N GLU A 121 18.95 6.66 -13.01
CA GLU A 121 18.74 7.00 -14.42
C GLU A 121 19.52 8.24 -14.85
N GLY A 122 19.57 9.28 -14.01
CA GLY A 122 20.39 10.46 -14.24
C GLY A 122 21.88 10.12 -14.33
N ALA A 123 22.38 9.31 -13.41
CA ALA A 123 23.78 8.85 -13.42
C ALA A 123 24.12 8.04 -14.68
N MET A 124 23.24 7.14 -15.11
CA MET A 124 23.42 6.38 -16.34
C MET A 124 23.41 7.27 -17.59
N ALA A 125 22.50 8.25 -17.66
CA ALA A 125 22.45 9.17 -18.80
C ALA A 125 23.76 9.97 -18.94
N LEU A 126 24.33 10.40 -17.82
CA LEU A 126 25.65 11.04 -17.80
C LEU A 126 26.75 10.09 -18.27
N ALA A 127 26.77 8.85 -17.77
CA ALA A 127 27.74 7.84 -18.16
C ALA A 127 27.73 7.56 -19.68
N TYR A 128 26.54 7.39 -20.27
CA TYR A 128 26.39 7.20 -21.72
C TYR A 128 26.87 8.41 -22.53
N GLY A 129 26.58 9.63 -22.07
CA GLY A 129 27.09 10.85 -22.71
C GLY A 129 28.61 11.00 -22.64
N LEU A 130 29.23 10.53 -21.55
CA LEU A 130 30.68 10.49 -21.39
C LEU A 130 31.35 9.40 -22.26
N GLU A 131 30.72 8.24 -22.41
CA GLU A 131 31.20 7.19 -23.32
C GLU A 131 31.25 7.69 -24.78
N GLU A 132 30.21 8.40 -25.23
CA GLU A 132 30.15 8.98 -26.58
C GLU A 132 31.21 10.06 -26.82
N SER A 133 31.55 10.85 -25.80
CA SER A 133 32.48 11.99 -25.93
C SER A 133 33.95 11.66 -25.65
N LEU A 134 34.24 10.71 -24.74
CA LEU A 134 35.58 10.45 -24.24
C LEU A 134 36.12 9.05 -24.61
N GLN A 135 35.31 8.15 -25.16
CA GLN A 135 35.67 6.75 -25.55
C GLN A 135 36.37 5.90 -24.47
N LYS A 136 36.42 6.38 -23.22
CA LYS A 136 37.17 5.77 -22.11
C LYS A 136 36.27 5.40 -20.91
N TYR A 137 35.01 5.82 -20.92
CA TYR A 137 34.05 5.52 -19.86
C TYR A 137 33.21 4.30 -20.25
N ASP A 138 33.14 3.29 -19.37
CA ASP A 138 32.30 2.10 -19.59
C ASP A 138 30.90 2.34 -19.00
N ALA A 139 29.96 2.84 -19.79
CA ALA A 139 28.62 3.13 -19.29
C ALA A 139 27.85 1.87 -18.86
N PHE A 140 28.24 0.68 -19.35
CA PHE A 140 27.62 -0.57 -18.87
C PHE A 140 28.18 -1.03 -17.54
N SER A 141 29.40 -0.64 -17.18
CA SER A 141 29.85 -0.81 -15.80
C SER A 141 29.00 0.02 -14.84
N GLU A 142 28.71 1.28 -15.19
CA GLU A 142 27.83 2.14 -14.38
C GLU A 142 26.40 1.58 -14.33
N ARG A 143 25.85 1.16 -15.48
CA ARG A 143 24.51 0.55 -15.57
C ARG A 143 24.37 -0.65 -14.63
N ARG A 144 25.36 -1.56 -14.59
CA ARG A 144 25.34 -2.74 -13.72
C ARG A 144 25.55 -2.44 -12.24
N TYR A 145 26.17 -1.31 -11.91
CA TYR A 145 26.37 -0.89 -10.53
C TYR A 145 25.12 -0.23 -9.92
N ARG A 146 24.32 0.44 -10.75
CA ARG A 146 23.14 1.20 -10.32
C ARG A 146 21.87 0.34 -10.14
N TYR A 147 21.87 -0.86 -10.70
CA TYR A 147 20.81 -1.87 -10.56
C TYR A 147 21.28 -3.04 -9.71
#